data_AF-A0A6P2FI59-F1
#
_entry.id   AF-A0A6P2FI59-F1
#
_cell.length_a   1.000
_cell.length_b   1.000
_cell.length_c   1.000
_cell.angle_alpha   90.00
_cell.angle_beta   90.00
_cell.angle_gamma   90.00
#
_symmetry.space_group_name_H-M   'P 1'
#
loop_
_entity.id
_entity.type
_entity.pdbx_description
1 polymer ?
#
loop_
_entity_poly.entity_id
_entity_poly.type
_entity_poly.pdbx_seq_one_letter_code
_entity_poly.pdbx_strand_id
1 'polypeptide(L)'
;MTAQLAHSLDLYLASVGRAPACISAEGSLAFDAAERLQVHAAMHPDGKVELFAAAGYVRAELLQSIVEADEDCDFDEDAPRHVADIVARWTGEEALWAVDVHRETGLLTLSMVVSALPRDQAEWATVMRAFMRTADSWIARLQQEAPDSSPHSRVGLAEISSGAFLRC
;
A
#
# COMPACT_ATOMS: atom_id res chain seq x y z
N MET A 1 19.92 -5.77 2.33
CA MET A 1 18.57 -6.21 1.93
C MET A 1 17.97 -5.28 0.88
N THR A 2 17.82 -3.98 1.17
CA THR A 2 17.32 -2.98 0.19
C THR A 2 18.07 -2.97 -1.14
N ALA A 3 19.39 -3.23 -1.15
CA ALA A 3 20.18 -3.28 -2.39
C ALA A 3 19.78 -4.43 -3.34
N GLN A 4 19.39 -5.59 -2.82
CA GLN A 4 18.97 -6.72 -3.65
C GLN A 4 17.59 -6.47 -4.26
N LEU A 5 16.67 -5.97 -3.43
CA LEU A 5 15.35 -5.53 -3.90
C LEU A 5 15.48 -4.43 -4.96
N ALA A 6 16.29 -3.40 -4.68
CA ALA A 6 16.54 -2.28 -5.61
C ALA A 6 17.08 -2.78 -6.94
N HIS A 7 18.11 -3.63 -6.93
CA HIS A 7 18.68 -4.18 -8.15
C HIS A 7 17.65 -4.96 -8.98
N SER A 8 16.90 -5.86 -8.33
CA SER A 8 15.88 -6.67 -9.02
C SER A 8 14.75 -5.80 -9.60
N LEU A 9 14.29 -4.82 -8.81
CA LEU A 9 13.24 -3.88 -9.21
C LEU A 9 13.70 -2.95 -10.34
N ASP A 10 14.91 -2.41 -10.28
CA ASP A 10 15.46 -1.52 -11.31
C ASP A 10 15.63 -2.23 -12.65
N LEU A 11 16.02 -3.51 -12.64
CA LEU A 11 16.05 -4.33 -13.86
C LEU A 11 14.66 -4.46 -14.50
N TYR A 12 13.63 -4.66 -13.68
CA TYR A 12 12.25 -4.68 -14.16
C TYR A 12 11.81 -3.29 -14.67
N LEU A 13 12.02 -2.21 -13.91
CA LEU A 13 11.64 -0.86 -14.30
C LEU A 13 12.31 -0.44 -15.62
N ALA A 14 13.60 -0.77 -15.79
CA ALA A 14 14.31 -0.55 -17.04
C ALA A 14 13.69 -1.34 -18.21
N SER A 15 13.27 -2.59 -17.98
CA SER A 15 12.63 -3.43 -19.02
C SER A 15 11.31 -2.86 -19.54
N VAL A 16 10.60 -2.07 -18.73
CA VAL A 16 9.34 -1.40 -19.09
C VAL A 16 9.51 0.09 -19.37
N GLY A 17 10.74 0.59 -19.50
CA GLY A 17 11.05 1.98 -19.84
C GLY A 17 10.70 3.00 -18.74
N ARG A 18 10.70 2.58 -17.47
CA ARG A 18 10.45 3.44 -16.30
C ARG A 18 11.76 3.89 -15.66
N ALA A 19 11.69 5.00 -14.93
CA ALA A 19 12.81 5.47 -14.11
C ALA A 19 13.11 4.45 -13.00
N PRO A 20 14.38 4.34 -12.54
CA PRO A 20 14.75 3.49 -11.42
C PRO A 20 14.08 3.95 -10.12
N ALA A 21 13.98 3.04 -9.16
CA ALA A 21 13.41 3.36 -7.86
C ALA A 21 14.35 4.26 -7.05
N CYS A 22 13.79 5.14 -6.23
CA CYS A 22 14.53 5.98 -5.30
C CYS A 22 14.28 5.53 -3.86
N ILE A 23 15.26 5.73 -2.98
CA ILE A 23 15.08 5.45 -1.55
C ILE A 23 14.25 6.60 -0.94
N SER A 24 13.12 6.26 -0.31
CA SER A 24 12.31 7.22 0.46
C SER A 24 13.01 7.62 1.76
N ALA A 25 12.56 8.68 2.42
CA ALA A 25 13.14 9.14 3.68
C ALA A 25 13.08 8.08 4.81
N GLU A 26 12.24 7.07 4.64
CA GLU A 26 11.89 6.00 5.56
C GLU A 26 12.54 4.67 5.15
N GLY A 27 13.33 4.66 4.07
CA GLY A 27 14.14 3.51 3.65
C GLY A 27 13.43 2.48 2.76
N SER A 28 12.19 2.74 2.36
CA SER A 28 11.51 1.99 1.29
C SER A 28 11.98 2.45 -0.10
N LEU A 29 11.72 1.65 -1.14
CA LEU A 29 11.98 2.03 -2.53
C LEU A 29 10.71 2.58 -3.17
N ALA A 30 10.70 3.86 -3.51
CA ALA A 30 9.59 4.54 -4.17
C ALA A 30 9.80 4.61 -5.68
N PHE A 31 8.74 4.36 -6.46
CA PHE A 31 8.76 4.44 -7.92
C PHE A 31 7.34 4.66 -8.49
N ASP A 32 7.26 5.21 -9.70
CA ASP A 32 5.98 5.42 -10.38
C ASP A 32 5.62 4.21 -11.24
N ALA A 33 4.60 3.45 -10.83
CA ALA A 33 4.10 2.31 -11.60
C ALA A 33 3.19 2.76 -12.76
N ALA A 34 2.44 3.85 -12.54
CA ALA A 34 1.60 4.51 -13.53
C ALA A 34 1.58 6.03 -13.29
N GLU A 35 0.99 6.82 -14.20
CA GLU A 35 0.95 8.29 -14.12
C GLU A 35 0.38 8.83 -12.80
N ARG A 36 -0.48 8.05 -12.13
CA ARG A 36 -1.17 8.44 -10.89
C ARG A 36 -0.96 7.45 -9.75
N LEU A 37 -0.03 6.51 -9.87
CA LEU A 37 0.22 5.49 -8.87
C LEU A 37 1.70 5.41 -8.54
N GLN A 38 2.06 6.06 -7.43
CA GLN A 38 3.35 5.88 -6.79
C GLN A 38 3.28 4.65 -5.87
N VAL A 39 4.21 3.73 -6.06
CA VAL A 39 4.33 2.49 -5.31
C VAL A 39 5.61 2.53 -4.49
N HIS A 40 5.52 2.03 -3.27
CA HIS A 40 6.64 1.78 -2.41
C HIS A 40 6.86 0.29 -2.28
N ALA A 41 8.12 -0.13 -2.23
CA ALA A 41 8.53 -1.50 -2.03
C ALA A 41 9.46 -1.61 -0.82
N ALA A 42 9.25 -2.64 0.00
CA ALA A 42 10.12 -3.00 1.10
C ALA A 42 10.37 -4.51 1.11
N MET A 43 11.51 -4.92 1.66
CA MET A 43 11.83 -6.34 1.85
C MET A 43 11.93 -6.63 3.34
N HIS A 44 11.11 -7.58 3.79
CA HIS A 44 11.06 -8.04 5.17
C HIS A 44 12.28 -8.90 5.52
N PRO A 45 12.69 -8.98 6.80
CA PRO A 45 13.82 -9.80 7.24
C PRO A 45 13.75 -11.28 6.83
N ASP A 46 12.54 -11.81 6.68
CA ASP A 46 12.27 -13.19 6.25
C ASP A 46 12.33 -13.39 4.72
N GLY A 47 12.65 -12.33 3.96
CA GLY A 47 12.80 -12.37 2.51
C GLY A 47 11.51 -12.12 1.73
N LYS A 48 10.38 -11.89 2.41
CA LYS A 48 9.15 -11.44 1.76
C LYS A 48 9.30 -10.04 1.20
N VAL A 49 8.55 -9.75 0.14
CA VAL A 49 8.50 -8.41 -0.46
C VAL A 49 7.11 -7.84 -0.27
N GLU A 50 7.07 -6.61 0.22
CA GLU A 50 5.84 -5.85 0.37
C GLU A 50 5.82 -4.72 -0.65
N LEU A 51 4.71 -4.60 -1.38
CA LEU A 51 4.36 -3.44 -2.17
C LEU A 51 3.21 -2.70 -1.48
N PHE A 52 3.31 -1.39 -1.38
CA PHE A 52 2.23 -0.58 -0.82
C PHE A 52 2.08 0.74 -1.58
N ALA A 53 0.84 1.21 -1.67
CA ALA A 53 0.48 2.44 -2.36
C ALA A 53 -0.72 3.09 -1.68
N ALA A 54 -0.75 4.41 -1.69
CA ALA A 54 -1.96 5.15 -1.33
C ALA A 54 -2.99 5.00 -2.45
N ALA A 55 -4.15 4.43 -2.13
CA ALA A 55 -5.23 4.21 -3.08
C ALA A 55 -6.27 5.35 -3.08
N GLY A 56 -6.28 6.21 -2.06
CA GLY A 56 -7.15 7.38 -1.99
C GLY A 56 -7.54 7.72 -0.57
N TYR A 57 -8.51 8.62 -0.41
CA TYR A 57 -9.07 8.97 0.90
C TYR A 57 -10.48 8.40 1.03
N VAL A 58 -10.80 7.85 2.20
CA VAL A 58 -12.17 7.47 2.57
C VAL A 58 -12.91 8.65 3.17
N ARG A 59 -14.24 8.62 3.06
CA ARG A 59 -15.14 9.61 3.66
C ARG A 59 -15.21 9.49 5.17
N ALA A 60 -15.52 10.62 5.83
CA ALA A 60 -15.74 10.69 7.27
C ALA A 60 -16.83 9.72 7.76
N GLU A 61 -17.89 9.51 6.98
CA GLU A 61 -18.99 8.61 7.38
C GLU A 61 -18.59 7.14 7.31
N LEU A 62 -17.76 6.74 6.33
CA LEU A 62 -17.22 5.39 6.25
C LEU A 62 -16.17 5.15 7.34
N LEU A 63 -15.31 6.14 7.61
CA LEU A 63 -14.40 6.14 8.77
C LEU A 63 -15.16 5.93 10.08
N GLN A 64 -16.25 6.67 10.27
CA GLN A 64 -17.07 6.57 11.47
C GLN A 64 -17.69 5.17 11.60
N SER A 65 -18.17 4.56 10.51
CA SER A 65 -18.69 3.19 10.55
C SER A 65 -17.64 2.13 10.88
N ILE A 66 -16.38 2.35 10.48
CA ILE A 66 -15.25 1.48 10.83
C ILE A 66 -14.93 1.64 12.32
N VAL A 67 -14.90 2.87 12.82
CA VAL A 67 -14.66 3.17 14.25
C VAL A 67 -15.76 2.58 15.13
N GLU A 68 -17.03 2.76 14.76
CA GLU A 68 -18.18 2.25 15.52
C GLU A 68 -18.22 0.70 15.54
N ALA A 69 -17.78 0.03 14.48
CA ALA A 69 -17.68 -1.43 14.44
C ALA A 69 -16.52 -1.98 15.30
N ASP A 70 -15.49 -1.17 15.55
CA ASP A 70 -14.36 -1.52 16.42
C ASP A 70 -14.78 -1.44 17.90
N GLU A 71 -15.60 -0.45 18.28
CA GLU A 71 -16.07 -0.23 19.67
C GLU A 71 -16.88 -1.40 20.28
N ASP A 72 -17.40 -2.32 19.47
CA ASP A 72 -18.14 -3.51 19.92
C ASP A 72 -17.25 -4.72 20.28
N CYS A 73 -15.93 -4.65 20.06
CA CYS A 73 -15.00 -5.67 20.53
C CYS A 73 -14.53 -5.30 21.95
N ASP A 74 -14.84 -6.12 22.96
CA ASP A 74 -14.36 -5.93 24.35
C ASP A 74 -12.84 -5.69 24.38
N PHE A 75 -12.44 -4.41 24.46
CA PHE A 75 -11.08 -3.97 24.20
C PHE A 75 -10.18 -4.13 25.44
N ASP A 76 -9.04 -4.78 25.26
CA ASP A 76 -7.92 -4.78 26.19
C ASP A 76 -7.23 -3.40 26.11
N GLU A 77 -7.41 -2.56 27.15
CA GLU A 77 -6.89 -1.18 27.20
C GLU A 77 -5.35 -1.09 27.03
N ASP A 78 -4.65 -2.21 27.20
CA ASP A 78 -3.19 -2.33 27.12
C ASP A 78 -2.64 -2.60 25.71
N ALA A 79 -3.49 -2.87 24.71
CA ALA A 79 -3.04 -3.03 23.34
C ALA A 79 -2.77 -1.65 22.69
N PRO A 80 -1.57 -1.39 22.14
CA PRO A 80 -1.27 -0.11 21.50
C PRO A 80 -2.25 0.11 20.34
N ARG A 81 -3.06 1.17 20.44
CA ARG A 81 -3.99 1.57 19.39
C ARG A 81 -3.21 1.78 18.09
N HIS A 82 -3.33 0.85 17.15
CA HIS A 82 -2.73 1.03 15.83
C HIS A 82 -3.40 2.24 15.18
N VAL A 83 -2.62 3.24 14.77
CA VAL A 83 -3.12 4.47 14.12
C VAL A 83 -3.84 4.18 12.78
N ALA A 84 -3.63 2.97 12.24
CA ALA A 84 -4.27 2.48 11.03
C ALA A 84 -5.23 1.33 11.33
N ASP A 85 -6.48 1.50 10.91
CA ASP A 85 -7.51 0.46 10.96
C ASP A 85 -7.39 -0.47 9.78
N ILE A 86 -7.45 -1.76 10.06
CA ILE A 86 -7.47 -2.78 9.01
C ILE A 86 -8.90 -2.92 8.53
N VAL A 87 -9.17 -2.47 7.31
CA VAL A 87 -10.49 -2.56 6.67
C VAL A 87 -10.70 -3.95 6.07
N ALA A 88 -9.65 -4.54 5.50
CA ALA A 88 -9.73 -5.87 4.90
C ALA A 88 -8.37 -6.57 4.88
N ARG A 89 -8.40 -7.90 5.01
CA ARG A 89 -7.27 -8.80 4.73
C ARG A 89 -7.75 -10.00 3.93
N TRP A 90 -6.98 -10.39 2.92
CA TRP A 90 -7.28 -11.60 2.16
C TRP A 90 -6.03 -12.22 1.54
N THR A 91 -6.11 -13.50 1.19
CA THR A 91 -5.08 -14.18 0.40
C THR A 91 -5.59 -14.36 -1.02
N GLY A 92 -4.79 -14.00 -2.01
CA GLY A 92 -5.14 -14.12 -3.42
C GLY A 92 -3.93 -13.87 -4.31
N GLU A 93 -3.89 -14.52 -5.47
CA GLU A 93 -2.77 -14.40 -6.42
C GLU A 93 -1.39 -14.65 -5.77
N GLU A 94 -1.33 -15.65 -4.88
CA GLU A 94 -0.10 -16.04 -4.15
C GLU A 94 0.47 -14.96 -3.22
N ALA A 95 -0.33 -13.94 -2.90
CA ALA A 95 0.03 -12.84 -2.01
C ALA A 95 -0.96 -12.69 -0.86
N LEU A 96 -0.47 -12.15 0.26
CA LEU A 96 -1.28 -11.60 1.33
C LEU A 96 -1.57 -10.14 1.01
N TRP A 97 -2.84 -9.75 1.09
CA TRP A 97 -3.26 -8.40 0.83
C TRP A 97 -3.85 -7.79 2.09
N ALA A 98 -3.65 -6.48 2.25
CA ALA A 98 -4.36 -5.71 3.25
C ALA A 98 -4.78 -4.36 2.68
N VAL A 99 -5.88 -3.86 3.25
CA VAL A 99 -6.33 -2.48 3.08
C VAL A 99 -6.42 -1.87 4.45
N ASP A 100 -5.65 -0.81 4.64
CA ASP A 100 -5.54 -0.09 5.89
C ASP A 100 -6.02 1.36 5.69
N VAL A 101 -6.62 1.94 6.72
CA VAL A 101 -7.06 3.34 6.71
C VAL A 101 -6.42 4.08 7.88
N HIS A 102 -5.78 5.20 7.58
CA HIS A 102 -5.24 6.09 8.59
C HIS A 102 -6.35 6.94 9.18
N ARG A 103 -6.65 6.77 10.48
CA ARG A 103 -7.82 7.38 11.13
C ARG A 103 -7.85 8.91 11.03
N GLU A 104 -6.70 9.58 11.15
CA GLU A 104 -6.65 11.05 11.20
C GLU A 104 -6.83 11.70 9.82
N THR A 105 -6.28 11.07 8.78
CA THR A 105 -6.25 11.64 7.42
C THR A 105 -7.31 11.03 6.52
N GLY A 106 -7.85 9.86 6.90
CA GLY A 106 -8.71 9.05 6.04
C GLY A 106 -7.97 8.39 4.90
N LEU A 107 -6.63 8.41 4.88
CA LEU A 107 -5.89 7.84 3.76
C LEU A 107 -5.96 6.32 3.78
N LEU A 108 -6.48 5.74 2.70
CA LEU A 108 -6.53 4.32 2.45
C LEU A 108 -5.26 3.86 1.73
N THR A 109 -4.59 2.89 2.33
CA THR A 109 -3.39 2.25 1.82
C THR A 109 -3.69 0.82 1.42
N LEU A 110 -3.30 0.45 0.21
CA LEU A 110 -3.32 -0.92 -0.26
C LEU A 110 -1.91 -1.49 -0.10
N SER A 111 -1.79 -2.64 0.57
CA SER A 111 -0.55 -3.40 0.65
C SER A 111 -0.71 -4.82 0.12
N MET A 112 0.38 -5.35 -0.42
CA MET A 112 0.50 -6.69 -0.96
C MET A 112 1.86 -7.27 -0.55
N VAL A 113 1.85 -8.40 0.15
CA VAL A 113 3.05 -9.12 0.56
C VAL A 113 3.15 -10.42 -0.24
N VAL A 114 4.21 -10.54 -1.04
CA VAL A 114 4.58 -11.78 -1.73
C VAL A 114 5.59 -12.57 -0.91
N SER A 115 5.51 -13.89 -1.00
CA SER A 115 6.27 -14.82 -0.16
C SER A 115 7.79 -14.78 -0.38
N ALA A 116 8.25 -14.26 -1.52
CA ALA A 116 9.65 -14.13 -1.86
C ALA A 116 9.88 -13.03 -2.89
N LEU A 117 11.13 -12.56 -3.00
CA LEU A 117 11.57 -11.66 -4.06
C LEU A 117 11.34 -12.28 -5.45
N PRO A 118 10.66 -11.58 -6.38
CA PRO A 118 10.55 -12.02 -7.76
C PRO A 118 11.91 -12.22 -8.41
N ARG A 119 12.08 -13.36 -9.09
CA ARG A 119 13.38 -13.83 -9.60
C ARG A 119 13.80 -13.18 -10.90
N ASP A 120 12.83 -12.75 -11.70
CA ASP A 120 13.05 -12.16 -13.00
C ASP A 120 11.99 -11.10 -13.35
N GLN A 121 12.16 -10.48 -14.52
CA GLN A 121 11.29 -9.43 -15.03
C GLN A 121 9.86 -9.91 -15.31
N ALA A 122 9.66 -11.20 -15.62
CA ALA A 122 8.35 -11.77 -15.91
C ALA A 122 7.55 -12.03 -14.62
N GLU A 123 8.21 -12.51 -13.57
CA GLU A 123 7.61 -12.61 -12.23
C GLU A 123 7.26 -11.20 -11.70
N TRP A 124 8.16 -10.23 -11.83
CA TRP A 124 7.86 -8.83 -11.49
C TRP A 124 6.67 -8.28 -12.27
N ALA A 125 6.60 -8.53 -13.58
CA ALA A 125 5.47 -8.10 -14.40
C ALA A 125 4.14 -8.70 -13.93
N THR A 126 4.16 -9.94 -13.41
CA THR A 126 2.96 -10.60 -12.87
C THR A 126 2.54 -9.96 -11.55
N VAL A 127 3.48 -9.77 -10.63
CA VAL A 127 3.28 -9.10 -9.33
C VAL A 127 2.76 -7.67 -9.52
N MET A 128 3.40 -6.89 -10.40
CA MET A 128 3.00 -5.51 -10.66
C MET A 128 1.64 -5.42 -11.36
N ARG A 129 1.32 -6.33 -12.28
CA ARG A 129 0.00 -6.36 -12.93
C ARG A 129 -1.11 -6.64 -11.92
N ALA A 130 -0.88 -7.60 -11.02
CA ALA A 130 -1.79 -7.91 -9.92
C ALA A 130 -2.01 -6.67 -9.03
N PHE A 131 -0.90 -6.06 -8.57
CA PHE A 131 -0.93 -4.87 -7.71
C PHE A 131 -1.68 -3.70 -8.35
N MET A 132 -1.31 -3.33 -9.57
CA MET A 132 -1.92 -2.20 -10.29
C MET A 132 -3.40 -2.43 -10.54
N ARG A 133 -3.81 -3.63 -10.98
CA ARG A 133 -5.23 -3.94 -11.22
C ARG A 133 -6.06 -3.83 -9.94
N THR A 134 -5.52 -4.29 -8.81
CA THR A 134 -6.20 -4.18 -7.52
C THR A 134 -6.22 -2.73 -7.03
N ALA A 135 -5.13 -1.98 -7.18
CA ALA A 135 -5.06 -0.55 -6.87
C ALA A 135 -6.09 0.25 -7.67
N ASP A 136 -6.16 0.04 -8.99
CA ASP A 136 -7.14 0.69 -9.87
C ASP A 136 -8.58 0.38 -9.44
N SER A 137 -8.86 -0.87 -9.05
CA SER A 137 -10.19 -1.24 -8.53
C SER A 137 -10.54 -0.50 -7.24
N TRP A 138 -9.59 -0.28 -6.34
CA TRP A 138 -9.82 0.47 -5.10
C TRP A 138 -9.95 1.96 -5.36
N ILE A 139 -9.07 2.54 -6.19
CA ILE A 139 -9.14 3.93 -6.62
C ILE A 139 -10.50 4.23 -7.25
N ALA A 140 -11.00 3.36 -8.13
CA ALA A 140 -12.30 3.52 -8.78
C ALA A 140 -13.47 3.49 -7.79
N ARG A 141 -13.44 2.58 -6.80
CA ARG A 141 -14.45 2.51 -5.73
C ARG A 141 -14.48 3.79 -4.91
N LEU A 142 -13.31 4.26 -4.47
CA LEU A 142 -13.20 5.50 -3.69
C LEU A 142 -13.63 6.74 -4.47
N GLN A 143 -13.38 6.79 -5.79
CA GLN A 143 -13.86 7.87 -6.64
C GLN A 143 -15.39 7.90 -6.79
N GLN A 144 -16.06 6.74 -6.84
CA GLN A 144 -17.52 6.66 -6.88
C GLN A 144 -18.15 7.11 -5.56
N GLU A 145 -17.43 7.00 -4.46
CA GLU A 145 -17.86 7.41 -3.13
C GLU A 145 -17.48 8.86 -2.77
N ALA A 146 -16.69 9.56 -3.59
CA ALA A 146 -16.23 10.92 -3.32
C ALA A 146 -17.40 11.93 -3.37
N PRO A 147 -17.53 12.85 -2.39
CA PRO A 147 -18.49 13.96 -2.51
C PRO A 147 -18.07 14.88 -3.68
N ASP A 148 -19.04 15.61 -4.27
CA ASP A 148 -18.86 16.52 -5.43
C ASP A 148 -17.75 17.58 -5.29
N SER A 149 -17.15 17.74 -4.10
CA SER A 149 -16.04 18.65 -3.85
C SER A 149 -14.73 17.87 -3.73
N SER A 150 -13.90 18.03 -4.75
CA SER A 150 -12.58 17.42 -4.91
C SER A 150 -11.66 17.68 -3.71
N PRO A 151 -11.13 16.65 -3.03
CA PRO A 151 -10.02 16.85 -2.11
C PRO A 151 -8.69 16.70 -2.87
N HIS A 152 -7.91 17.78 -2.84
CA HIS A 152 -6.45 17.87 -2.78
C HIS A 152 -5.63 17.18 -3.90
N SER A 153 -4.76 17.97 -4.53
CA SER A 153 -4.08 17.63 -5.78
C SER A 153 -2.99 16.55 -5.69
N ARG A 154 -2.72 15.96 -4.52
CA ARG A 154 -1.83 14.81 -4.36
C ARG A 154 -2.28 13.95 -3.17
N VAL A 155 -2.71 12.72 -3.46
CA VAL A 155 -2.82 11.65 -2.47
C VAL A 155 -1.39 11.22 -2.14
N GLY A 156 -0.98 11.27 -0.86
CA GLY A 156 0.43 11.13 -0.52
C GLY A 156 0.70 10.19 0.64
N LEU A 157 1.44 9.10 0.38
CA LEU A 157 2.09 8.30 1.43
C LEU A 157 3.07 9.14 2.28
N ALA A 158 3.52 10.28 1.79
CA ALA A 158 4.34 11.23 2.55
C ALA A 158 3.65 11.81 3.79
N GLU A 159 2.32 11.68 3.90
CA GLU A 159 1.54 12.11 5.07
C GLU A 159 1.52 11.05 6.19
N ILE A 160 2.03 9.84 5.93
CA ILE A 160 2.07 8.72 6.89
C ILE A 160 3.48 8.18 6.98
N SER A 161 3.99 8.00 8.21
CA SER A 161 5.26 7.30 8.41
C SER A 161 5.19 5.90 7.81
N SER A 162 6.09 5.57 6.87
CA SER A 162 6.03 4.25 6.23
C SER A 162 6.36 3.09 7.19
N GLY A 163 6.90 3.39 8.37
CA GLY A 163 7.04 2.44 9.47
C GLY A 163 5.69 1.90 9.98
N ALA A 164 4.58 2.59 9.71
CA ALA A 164 3.23 2.08 9.96
C ALA A 164 2.85 0.92 9.02
N PHE A 165 3.50 0.82 7.86
CA PHE A 165 3.23 -0.22 6.84
C PHE A 165 4.19 -1.40 6.95
N LEU A 166 5.39 -1.21 7.51
CA LEU A 166 6.35 -2.29 7.79
C LEU A 166 5.86 -3.16 8.96
N ARG A 167 4.80 -3.94 8.75
CA ARG A 167 4.24 -4.84 9.75
C ARG A 167 4.91 -6.22 9.68
N CYS A 168 5.43 -6.68 10.82
CA CYS A 168 5.95 -8.04 11.02
C CYS A 168 4.85 -9.10 10.98
#